data_AF-A0A964MLZ3-F1
#
_entry.id   AF-A0A964MLZ3-F1
#
_cell.length_a   1.000
_cell.length_b   1.000
_cell.length_c   1.000
_cell.angle_alpha   90.00
_cell.angle_beta   90.00
_cell.angle_gamma   90.00
#
_symmetry.space_group_name_H-M   'P 1'
#
loop_
_entity.id
_entity.type
_entity.pdbx_description
1 polymer ?
#
loop_
_entity_poly.entity_id
_entity_poly.type
_entity_poly.pdbx_seq_one_letter_code
_entity_poly.pdbx_strand_id
1 'polypeptide(L)'
;MAFGQPSGPPATAKQTRELLELLNAAGHTDFRDARGPMGFNQRQAGGRFTRDEADAFIAQLEEWAEIAESADAVPAPVAASPQAIKPKVTAAERSLKSVPAEVLAAELQSRGWVVMEP
;
A
#
# COMPACT_ATOMS: atom_id res chain seq x y z
N MET A 1 -2.71 -26.28 14.76
CA MET A 1 -2.44 -24.85 14.45
C MET A 1 -3.67 -24.06 14.87
N ALA A 2 -3.59 -23.25 15.93
CA ALA A 2 -4.73 -22.52 16.47
C ALA A 2 -4.90 -21.19 15.71
N PHE A 3 -5.96 -21.09 14.91
CA PHE A 3 -6.33 -19.85 14.22
C PHE A 3 -6.69 -18.77 15.25
N GLY A 4 -5.98 -17.64 15.22
CA GLY A 4 -6.31 -16.45 16.01
C GLY A 4 -5.40 -16.13 17.21
N GLN A 5 -4.41 -16.98 17.53
CA GLN A 5 -3.36 -16.61 18.50
C GLN A 5 -2.27 -15.79 17.77
N PRO A 6 -1.87 -14.61 18.30
CA PRO A 6 -0.69 -13.92 17.79
C PRO A 6 0.51 -14.85 17.93
N SER A 7 1.31 -15.00 16.87
CA SER A 7 2.36 -16.01 16.77
C SER A 7 3.60 -15.71 17.64
N GLY A 8 3.49 -14.86 18.66
CA GLY A 8 4.64 -14.45 19.45
C GLY A 8 4.32 -13.39 20.49
N PRO A 9 5.34 -12.97 21.28
CA PRO A 9 5.20 -11.89 22.25
C PRO A 9 4.78 -10.58 21.55
N PRO A 10 4.07 -9.68 22.27
CA PRO A 10 3.73 -8.38 21.72
C PRO A 10 5.00 -7.57 21.41
N ALA A 11 4.92 -6.72 20.40
CA ALA A 11 5.97 -5.77 20.08
C ALA A 11 6.24 -4.84 21.29
N THR A 12 7.49 -4.46 21.46
CA THR A 12 7.89 -3.48 22.48
C THR A 12 7.42 -2.08 22.07
N ALA A 13 7.20 -1.21 23.06
CA ALA A 13 6.82 0.18 22.79
C ALA A 13 7.84 0.92 21.91
N LYS A 14 9.12 0.55 21.99
CA LYS A 14 10.17 1.09 21.12
C LYS A 14 9.92 0.70 19.67
N GLN A 15 9.75 -0.59 19.39
CA GLN A 15 9.50 -1.11 18.04
C GLN A 15 8.24 -0.50 17.42
N THR A 16 7.15 -0.37 18.19
CA THR A 16 5.92 0.24 17.66
C THR A 16 6.09 1.72 17.34
N ARG A 17 6.88 2.46 18.12
CA ARG A 17 7.18 3.88 17.82
C ARG A 17 8.06 4.02 16.59
N GLU A 18 9.13 3.22 16.51
CA GLU A 18 10.05 3.18 15.37
C GLU A 18 9.32 2.84 14.08
N LEU A 19 8.46 1.82 14.10
CA LEU A 19 7.60 1.49 12.97
C LEU A 19 6.70 2.67 12.56
N LEU A 20 6.11 3.38 13.52
CA LEU A 20 5.28 4.56 13.23
C LEU A 20 6.11 5.72 12.65
N GLU A 21 7.33 5.94 13.15
CA GLU A 21 8.24 6.97 12.65
C GLU A 21 8.63 6.70 11.19
N LEU A 22 8.99 5.45 10.86
CA LEU A 22 9.29 5.05 9.48
C LEU A 22 8.08 5.19 8.55
N LEU A 23 6.88 4.84 9.02
CA LEU A 23 5.65 5.05 8.25
C LEU A 23 5.38 6.53 8.00
N ASN A 24 5.61 7.40 8.99
CA ASN A 24 5.50 8.84 8.81
C ASN A 24 6.52 9.38 7.81
N ALA A 25 7.76 8.89 7.84
CA ALA A 25 8.78 9.25 6.86
C ALA A 25 8.38 8.81 5.44
N ALA A 26 7.72 7.65 5.31
CA ALA A 26 7.14 7.17 4.06
C ALA A 26 5.85 7.92 3.63
N GLY A 27 5.37 8.88 4.44
CA GLY A 27 4.22 9.73 4.14
C GLY A 27 2.88 9.22 4.67
N HIS A 28 2.86 8.20 5.54
CA HIS A 28 1.65 7.69 6.19
C HIS A 28 1.40 8.35 7.54
N THR A 29 0.14 8.68 7.83
CA THR A 29 -0.20 9.38 9.09
C THR A 29 -0.32 8.44 10.29
N ASP A 30 -0.78 7.21 10.09
CA ASP A 30 -0.93 6.19 11.13
C ASP A 30 -0.95 4.77 10.54
N PHE A 31 -1.08 3.76 11.41
CA PHE A 31 -1.17 2.35 10.98
C PHE A 31 -2.43 2.02 10.17
N ARG A 32 -3.51 2.83 10.27
CA ARG A 32 -4.71 2.60 9.47
C ARG A 32 -4.53 3.09 8.05
N ASP A 33 -3.91 4.25 7.89
CA ASP A 33 -3.55 4.81 6.59
C ASP A 33 -2.56 3.90 5.85
N ALA A 34 -1.55 3.40 6.58
CA ALA A 34 -0.57 2.46 6.06
C ALA A 34 -1.15 1.05 5.75
N ARG A 35 -2.40 0.76 6.15
CA ARG A 35 -2.96 -0.60 6.07
C ARG A 35 -2.95 -1.19 4.66
N GLY A 36 -3.42 -0.42 3.68
CA GLY A 36 -3.51 -0.87 2.29
C GLY A 36 -2.11 -1.12 1.70
N PRO A 37 -1.23 -0.11 1.69
CA PRO A 37 0.13 -0.22 1.16
C PRO A 37 0.98 -1.28 1.86
N MET A 38 0.85 -1.44 3.18
CA MET A 38 1.64 -2.40 3.96
C MET A 38 1.00 -3.78 4.11
N GLY A 39 -0.23 -3.97 3.61
CA GLY A 39 -0.95 -5.22 3.78
C GLY A 39 -1.27 -5.54 5.25
N PHE A 40 -1.33 -4.55 6.13
CA PHE A 40 -1.62 -4.77 7.55
C PHE A 40 -3.01 -5.39 7.75
N ASN A 41 -3.09 -6.37 8.63
CA ASN A 41 -4.37 -6.93 9.05
C ASN A 41 -5.11 -6.00 10.03
N GLN A 42 -6.34 -6.33 10.43
CA GLN A 42 -7.16 -5.47 11.31
C GLN A 42 -6.54 -5.23 12.68
N ARG A 43 -5.83 -6.22 13.22
CA ARG A 43 -5.13 -6.12 14.50
C ARG A 43 -3.98 -5.12 14.40
N GLN A 44 -3.16 -5.25 13.37
CA GLN A 44 -1.99 -4.42 13.08
C GLN A 44 -2.36 -2.97 12.76
N ALA A 45 -3.43 -2.74 12.00
CA ALA A 45 -3.97 -1.39 11.77
C ALA A 45 -4.46 -0.71 13.06
N GLY A 46 -4.69 -1.49 14.13
CA GLY A 46 -4.94 -0.98 15.48
C GLY A 46 -3.66 -0.82 16.33
N GLY A 47 -2.47 -0.87 15.74
CA GLY A 47 -1.19 -0.74 16.43
C GLY A 47 -0.73 -1.98 17.19
N ARG A 48 -1.38 -3.14 16.99
CA ARG A 48 -1.09 -4.38 17.74
C ARG A 48 -0.26 -5.35 16.88
N PHE A 49 1.04 -5.29 17.07
CA PHE A 49 2.03 -6.14 16.40
C PHE A 49 2.63 -7.15 17.38
N THR A 50 3.07 -8.30 16.87
CA THR A 50 4.05 -9.12 17.59
C THR A 50 5.45 -8.55 17.39
N ARG A 51 6.40 -8.98 18.23
CA ARG A 51 7.81 -8.57 18.12
C ARG A 51 8.36 -8.84 16.71
N ASP A 52 8.21 -10.07 16.25
CA ASP A 52 8.75 -10.50 14.95
C ASP A 52 8.06 -9.80 13.78
N GLU A 53 6.75 -9.52 13.90
CA GLU A 53 6.03 -8.73 12.88
C GLU A 53 6.56 -7.30 12.80
N ALA A 54 6.79 -6.65 13.95
CA ALA A 54 7.31 -5.29 13.98
C ALA A 54 8.72 -5.23 13.39
N ASP A 55 9.59 -6.15 13.77
CA ASP A 55 10.97 -6.24 13.23
C ASP A 55 10.96 -6.44 11.70
N ALA A 56 10.07 -7.30 11.18
CA ALA A 56 9.96 -7.53 9.75
C ALA A 56 9.49 -6.28 8.97
N PHE A 57 8.51 -5.54 9.50
CA PHE A 57 8.02 -4.33 8.84
C PHE A 57 9.00 -3.16 8.95
N ILE A 58 9.72 -3.03 10.06
CA ILE A 58 10.80 -2.06 10.21
C ILE A 58 11.86 -2.30 9.13
N ALA A 59 12.38 -3.52 9.03
CA ALA A 59 13.40 -3.87 8.04
C ALA A 59 12.92 -3.62 6.60
N GLN A 60 11.66 -3.94 6.29
CA GLN A 60 11.08 -3.65 4.97
C GLN A 60 11.03 -2.15 4.65
N LEU A 61 10.61 -1.33 5.61
CA LEU A 61 10.51 0.13 5.42
C LEU A 61 11.89 0.79 5.31
N GLU A 62 12.87 0.32 6.06
CA GLU A 62 14.25 0.76 5.96
C GLU A 62 14.83 0.43 4.58
N GLU A 63 14.65 -0.80 4.09
CA GLU A 63 15.07 -1.20 2.74
C GLU A 63 14.41 -0.34 1.66
N TRP A 64 13.12 -0.04 1.79
CA TRP A 64 12.43 0.83 0.84
C TRP A 64 12.94 2.27 0.89
N ALA A 65 13.29 2.77 2.08
CA ALA A 65 13.90 4.09 2.24
C ALA A 65 15.29 4.14 1.59
N GLU A 66 16.12 3.11 1.76
CA GLU A 66 17.43 3.01 1.10
C GLU A 66 17.32 2.94 -0.42
N ILE A 67 16.34 2.19 -0.94
CA ILE A 67 16.05 2.12 -2.38
C ILE A 67 15.58 3.48 -2.90
N ALA A 68 14.70 4.16 -2.16
CA ALA A 68 14.22 5.49 -2.54
C ALA A 68 15.36 6.53 -2.56
N GLU A 69 16.24 6.50 -1.57
CA GLU A 69 17.42 7.37 -1.50
C GLU A 69 18.41 7.08 -2.64
N SER A 70 18.61 5.80 -2.98
CA SER A 70 19.45 5.39 -4.12
C SER A 70 18.83 5.73 -5.48
N ALA A 71 17.50 5.85 -5.57
CA ALA A 71 16.76 6.13 -6.79
C ALA A 71 16.60 7.63 -7.10
N ASP A 72 17.00 8.55 -6.21
CA ASP A 72 16.85 10.01 -6.34
C ASP A 72 17.74 10.66 -7.44
N ALA A 73 18.25 9.88 -8.40
CA ALA A 73 18.84 10.40 -9.63
C ALA A 73 17.80 10.82 -10.71
N VAL A 74 16.49 10.74 -10.43
CA VAL A 74 15.41 11.13 -11.36
C VAL A 74 14.26 11.77 -10.56
N PRO A 75 13.70 12.93 -10.97
CA PRO A 75 12.91 13.76 -10.06
C PRO A 75 11.57 13.09 -9.69
N ALA A 76 11.40 12.86 -8.38
CA ALA A 76 10.15 12.43 -7.79
C ALA A 76 9.16 13.60 -7.66
N PRO A 77 7.87 13.46 -8.04
CA PRO A 77 6.86 14.42 -7.65
C PRO A 77 6.54 14.27 -6.15
N VAL A 78 6.83 15.35 -5.43
CA VAL A 78 6.56 15.58 -4.01
C VAL A 78 5.07 15.47 -3.63
N ALA A 79 4.85 14.87 -2.46
CA ALA A 79 3.83 15.11 -1.41
C ALA A 79 2.34 15.35 -1.80
N ALA A 80 1.45 14.69 -1.05
CA ALA A 80 0.06 15.16 -0.90
C ALA A 80 -0.47 14.98 0.52
N SER A 81 -0.51 16.11 1.26
CA SER A 81 -1.36 16.37 2.42
C SER A 81 -2.86 16.16 2.13
N PRO A 82 -3.73 16.03 3.15
CA PRO A 82 -5.07 15.49 2.99
C PRO A 82 -6.04 16.57 2.49
N GLN A 83 -6.33 16.60 1.19
CA GLN A 83 -7.49 17.31 0.66
C GLN A 83 -8.16 16.55 -0.48
N ALA A 84 -9.49 16.44 -0.33
CA ALA A 84 -10.48 16.03 -1.31
C ALA A 84 -10.40 14.57 -1.81
N ILE A 85 -11.41 13.80 -1.42
CA ILE A 85 -11.81 12.55 -2.07
C ILE A 85 -12.18 12.88 -3.52
N LYS A 86 -11.18 12.89 -4.41
CA LYS A 86 -11.37 12.63 -5.83
C LYS A 86 -11.08 11.15 -6.02
N PRO A 87 -11.92 10.37 -6.71
CA PRO A 87 -11.65 8.94 -6.94
C PRO A 87 -10.27 8.84 -7.61
N LYS A 88 -9.31 8.30 -6.85
CA LYS A 88 -7.92 8.23 -7.27
C LYS A 88 -7.85 7.11 -8.29
N VAL A 89 -7.99 7.48 -9.58
CA VAL A 89 -7.86 6.61 -10.73
C VAL A 89 -6.65 5.70 -10.50
N THR A 90 -6.94 4.44 -10.24
CA THR A 90 -5.97 3.39 -9.90
C THR A 90 -4.98 3.21 -11.04
N ALA A 91 -3.81 2.64 -10.76
CA ALA A 91 -2.81 2.36 -11.81
C ALA A 91 -3.42 1.53 -12.95
N ALA A 92 -4.31 0.58 -12.63
CA ALA A 92 -5.07 -0.20 -13.59
C ALA A 92 -5.99 0.68 -14.47
N GLU A 93 -6.73 1.62 -13.89
CA GLU A 93 -7.59 2.53 -14.65
C GLU A 93 -6.81 3.52 -15.54
N ARG A 94 -5.57 3.87 -15.16
CA ARG A 94 -4.68 4.69 -16.01
C ARG A 94 -4.19 3.90 -17.22
N SER A 95 -3.84 2.63 -17.04
CA SER A 95 -3.47 1.74 -18.15
C SER A 95 -4.63 1.45 -19.09
N LEU A 96 -5.86 1.35 -18.59
CA LEU A 96 -7.05 1.15 -19.43
C LEU A 96 -7.38 2.38 -20.28
N LYS A 97 -7.06 3.60 -19.82
CA LYS A 97 -7.25 4.84 -20.59
C LYS A 97 -6.37 4.96 -21.83
N SER A 98 -5.23 4.26 -21.87
CA SER A 98 -4.36 4.23 -23.04
C SER A 98 -4.75 3.20 -24.09
N VAL A 99 -5.72 2.33 -23.80
CA VAL A 99 -6.23 1.33 -24.74
C VAL A 99 -7.40 1.92 -25.55
N PRO A 100 -7.37 1.88 -26.89
CA PRO A 100 -8.49 2.30 -27.73
C PRO A 100 -9.76 1.49 -27.41
N ALA A 101 -10.92 2.17 -27.40
CA ALA A 101 -12.19 1.58 -26.99
C ALA A 101 -12.61 0.40 -27.89
N GLU A 102 -12.28 0.47 -29.18
CA GLU A 102 -12.58 -0.55 -30.18
C GLU A 102 -11.82 -1.84 -29.91
N VAL A 103 -10.55 -1.73 -29.48
CA VAL A 103 -9.70 -2.87 -29.12
C VAL A 103 -10.20 -3.51 -27.84
N LEU A 104 -10.57 -2.69 -26.85
CA LEU A 104 -11.12 -3.18 -25.58
C LEU A 104 -12.48 -3.88 -25.79
N ALA A 105 -13.33 -3.34 -26.66
CA ALA A 105 -14.62 -3.92 -27.00
C ALA A 105 -14.48 -5.28 -27.70
N ALA A 106 -13.55 -5.41 -28.64
CA ALA A 106 -13.26 -6.66 -29.33
C ALA A 106 -12.78 -7.76 -28.37
N GLU A 107 -11.90 -7.41 -27.43
CA GLU A 107 -11.42 -8.33 -26.39
C GLU A 107 -12.55 -8.80 -25.46
N LEU A 108 -13.42 -7.89 -25.03
CA LEU A 108 -14.57 -8.25 -24.19
C LEU A 108 -15.55 -9.18 -24.93
N GLN A 109 -15.84 -8.90 -26.20
CA GLN A 109 -16.67 -9.77 -27.04
C GLN A 109 -16.05 -11.15 -27.29
N SER A 110 -14.75 -11.20 -27.56
CA SER A 110 -13.98 -12.45 -27.71
C SER A 110 -14.06 -13.33 -26.45
N ARG A 111 -14.13 -12.68 -25.28
CA ARG A 111 -14.29 -13.35 -23.98
C ARG A 111 -15.75 -13.62 -23.60
N GLY A 112 -16.67 -13.48 -24.53
CA GLY A 112 -18.09 -13.82 -24.38
C GLY A 112 -18.94 -12.74 -23.70
N TRP A 113 -18.43 -11.51 -23.57
CA TRP A 113 -19.19 -10.39 -23.00
C TRP A 113 -19.86 -9.58 -24.11
N VAL A 114 -21.12 -9.18 -23.90
CA VAL A 114 -21.80 -8.26 -24.83
C VAL A 114 -21.44 -6.82 -24.46
N VAL A 115 -20.83 -6.09 -25.39
CA VAL A 115 -20.48 -4.68 -25.23
C VAL A 115 -21.56 -3.81 -25.85
N MET A 116 -22.10 -2.88 -25.06
CA MET A 116 -23.03 -1.84 -25.51
C MET A 116 -22.31 -0.50 -25.45
N GLU A 117 -22.49 0.34 -26.46
CA GLU A 117 -22.04 1.74 -26.37
C GLU A 117 -22.84 2.45 -25.26
N PRO A 118 -22.18 3.30 -24.45
CA PRO A 118 -22.82 4.02 -23.35
C PRO A 118 -23.80 5.10 -23.82
#